data_AF-A0A016SVF8-F1
#
_entry.id   AF-A0A016SVF8-F1
#
_cell.length_a   1.000
_cell.length_b   1.000
_cell.length_c   1.000
_cell.angle_alpha   90.00
_cell.angle_beta   90.00
_cell.angle_gamma   90.00
#
_symmetry.space_group_name_H-M   'P 1'
#
loop_
_entity.id
_entity.type
_entity.pdbx_description
1 polymer ?
#
loop_
_entity_poly.entity_id
_entity_poly.type
_entity_poly.pdbx_seq_one_letter_code
_entity_poly.pdbx_strand_id
1 'polypeptide(L)'
;MKTFERIIDRRFRDIVRVSTNQCGFIANCGTTDAILTARLLIEKHREKKKPLHLALLDLEKAREQSRSTGKTIKRATQATVARHAARRPEACESTQTGRTIEQNGVKRSVKRTSPSSEA
;
A
#
# COMPACT_ATOMS: atom_id res chain seq x y z
N MET A 1 -29.32 20.20 -21.39
CA MET A 1 -29.78 18.90 -20.84
C MET A 1 -29.32 18.70 -19.39
N LYS A 2 -29.61 19.65 -18.48
CA LYS A 2 -29.06 19.61 -17.10
C LYS A 2 -29.82 18.65 -16.16
N THR A 3 -31.09 18.36 -16.46
CA THR A 3 -31.93 17.46 -15.64
C THR A 3 -31.48 16.00 -15.78
N PHE A 4 -31.11 15.59 -17.00
CA PHE A 4 -30.66 14.24 -17.27
C PHE A 4 -29.30 13.94 -16.63
N GLU A 5 -28.38 14.91 -16.65
CA GLU A 5 -27.08 14.82 -15.96
C GLU A 5 -27.25 14.57 -14.46
N ARG A 6 -28.17 15.28 -13.80
CA ARG A 6 -28.47 15.07 -12.37
C ARG A 6 -29.03 13.68 -12.08
N ILE A 7 -29.86 13.13 -12.97
CA ILE A 7 -30.43 11.79 -12.82
C ILE A 7 -29.32 10.73 -12.95
N ILE A 8 -28.42 10.89 -13.93
CA ILE A 8 -27.29 9.97 -14.10
C ILE A 8 -26.33 10.07 -12.91
N ASP A 9 -25.94 11.27 -12.49
CA ASP A 9 -25.00 11.46 -11.37
C ASP A 9 -25.52 10.78 -10.10
N ARG A 10 -26.81 10.94 -9.77
CA ARG A 10 -27.42 10.28 -8.61
C ARG A 10 -27.32 8.76 -8.70
N ARG A 11 -27.73 8.17 -9.83
CA ARG A 11 -27.66 6.71 -10.03
C ARG A 11 -26.23 6.19 -10.00
N PHE A 12 -25.29 6.95 -10.54
CA PHE A 12 -23.89 6.58 -10.54
C PHE A 12 -23.31 6.55 -9.11
N ARG A 13 -23.65 7.55 -8.28
CA ARG A 13 -23.28 7.58 -6.86
C ARG A 13 -23.86 6.40 -6.07
N ASP A 14 -25.05 5.94 -6.42
CA ASP A 14 -25.66 4.76 -5.76
C ASP A 14 -24.94 3.45 -6.11
N ILE A 15 -24.39 3.35 -7.33
CA ILE A 15 -23.72 2.13 -7.82
C ILE A 15 -22.23 2.11 -7.48
N VAL A 16 -21.58 3.28 -7.51
CA VAL A 16 -20.12 3.38 -7.38
C VAL A 16 -19.72 3.55 -5.93
N ARG A 17 -19.05 2.53 -5.40
CA ARG A 17 -18.39 2.62 -4.10
C ARG A 17 -17.07 3.37 -4.23
N VAL A 18 -17.06 4.59 -3.72
CA VAL A 18 -15.86 5.42 -3.62
C VAL A 18 -15.03 5.03 -2.39
N SER A 19 -13.70 5.09 -2.49
CA SER A 19 -12.81 4.83 -1.36
C SER A 19 -12.78 6.00 -0.38
N THR A 20 -12.57 5.72 0.91
CA THR A 20 -12.60 6.73 1.99
C THR A 20 -11.50 7.79 1.91
N ASN A 21 -10.45 7.52 1.13
CA ASN A 21 -9.32 8.40 0.87
C ASN A 21 -9.48 9.23 -0.44
N GLN A 22 -10.60 9.07 -1.15
CA GLN A 22 -10.90 9.92 -2.30
C GLN A 22 -11.62 11.18 -1.81
N CYS A 23 -11.16 12.35 -2.24
CA CYS A 23 -11.84 13.62 -1.95
C CYS A 23 -12.47 14.23 -3.20
N GLY A 24 -12.01 13.86 -4.40
CA GLY A 24 -12.61 14.31 -5.66
C GLY A 24 -13.97 13.68 -5.89
N PHE A 25 -14.92 14.45 -6.41
CA PHE A 25 -16.28 14.01 -6.77
C PHE A 25 -17.16 13.47 -5.62
N ILE A 26 -16.70 13.52 -4.37
CA ILE A 26 -17.50 13.19 -3.19
C ILE A 26 -18.30 14.42 -2.73
N ALA A 27 -19.57 14.23 -2.40
CA ALA A 27 -20.36 15.30 -1.79
C ALA A 27 -19.85 15.58 -0.37
N ASN A 28 -19.68 16.86 -0.02
CA ASN A 28 -19.16 17.31 1.28
C ASN A 28 -17.70 16.92 1.58
N CYS A 29 -16.90 16.61 0.55
CA CYS A 29 -15.45 16.47 0.68
C CYS A 29 -14.77 17.27 -0.44
N GLY A 30 -13.94 18.25 -0.05
CA GLY A 30 -13.28 19.17 -0.97
C GLY A 30 -11.76 19.04 -1.00
N THR A 31 -11.12 19.88 -1.81
CA THR A 31 -9.65 19.98 -1.87
C THR A 31 -9.04 20.34 -0.52
N THR A 32 -9.72 21.18 0.27
CA THR A 32 -9.28 21.53 1.62
C THR A 32 -9.18 20.32 2.52
N ASP A 33 -10.21 19.46 2.53
CA ASP A 33 -10.23 18.24 3.34
C ASP A 33 -9.12 17.27 2.93
N ALA A 34 -8.86 17.16 1.61
CA ALA A 34 -7.76 16.36 1.09
C ALA A 34 -6.39 16.84 1.60
N ILE A 35 -6.16 18.16 1.55
CA ILE A 35 -4.92 18.78 2.01
C ILE A 35 -4.76 18.59 3.51
N LEU A 36 -5.81 18.84 4.30
CA LEU A 36 -5.79 18.66 5.75
C LEU A 36 -5.50 17.21 6.13
N THR A 37 -6.16 16.26 5.45
CA THR A 37 -5.92 14.83 5.69
C THR A 37 -4.48 14.42 5.36
N ALA A 38 -3.93 14.92 4.25
CA ALA A 38 -2.54 14.67 3.89
C ALA A 38 -1.56 15.26 4.93
N ARG A 39 -1.83 16.46 5.45
CA ARG A 39 -1.03 17.08 6.50
C ARG A 39 -1.05 16.28 7.80
N LEU A 40 -2.24 15.89 8.27
CA LEU A 40 -2.39 15.06 9.47
C LEU A 40 -1.67 13.71 9.32
N LEU A 41 -1.69 13.13 8.11
CA LEU A 41 -0.95 11.90 7.83
C LEU A 41 0.56 12.11 7.98
N ILE A 42 1.09 13.19 7.43
CA ILE A 42 2.52 13.54 7.52
C ILE A 42 2.92 13.76 8.98
N GLU A 43 2.14 14.53 9.74
CA GLU A 43 2.40 14.83 11.15
C GLU A 43 2.42 13.55 12.00
N LYS A 44 1.42 12.68 11.84
CA LYS A 44 1.34 11.40 12.56
C LYS A 44 2.54 10.48 12.30
N HIS A 45 3.11 10.50 11.10
CA HIS A 45 4.32 9.73 10.79
C HIS A 45 5.57 10.38 11.39
N ARG A 46 5.65 11.71 11.35
CA ARG A 46 6.73 12.49 11.98
C ARG A 46 6.78 12.27 13.49
N GLU A 47 5.65 12.31 14.18
CA GLU A 47 5.55 12.04 15.62
C GLU A 47 6.07 10.65 15.97
N LYS A 48 5.76 9.66 15.14
CA LYS A 48 6.21 8.27 15.32
C LYS A 48 7.64 8.03 14.83
N LYS A 49 8.33 9.05 14.31
CA LYS A 49 9.64 8.96 13.65
C LYS A 49 9.69 7.86 12.58
N LYS A 50 8.56 7.61 11.92
CA LYS A 50 8.46 6.61 10.83
C LYS A 50 8.62 7.31 9.48
N PRO A 51 9.40 6.75 8.55
CA PRO A 51 9.50 7.32 7.22
C PRO A 51 8.14 7.24 6.51
N LEU A 52 7.75 8.34 5.85
CA LEU A 52 6.58 8.42 4.99
C LEU A 52 7.02 8.86 3.60
N HIS A 53 6.74 8.04 2.59
CA HIS A 53 7.00 8.36 1.19
C HIS A 53 5.68 8.73 0.50
N LEU A 54 5.62 9.93 -0.09
CA LEU A 54 4.47 10.40 -0.86
C LEU A 54 4.84 10.46 -2.34
N ALA A 55 3.93 9.98 -3.20
CA ALA A 55 4.04 10.10 -4.64
C ALA A 55 2.85 10.90 -5.18
N LEU A 56 3.13 11.91 -6.01
CA LEU A 56 2.10 12.64 -6.74
C LEU A 56 1.92 11.98 -8.10
N LEU A 57 0.70 11.55 -8.40
CA LEU A 57 0.32 10.94 -9.67
C LEU A 57 -0.74 11.83 -10.31
N ASP A 58 -0.44 12.38 -11.49
CA ASP A 58 -1.40 13.10 -12.32
C ASP A 58 -1.64 12.34 -13.63
N LEU A 59 -2.87 12.44 -14.16
CA LEU A 59 -3.26 11.75 -15.39
C LEU A 59 -3.74 12.77 -16.43
N GLU A 60 -2.83 13.11 -17.34
CA GLU A 60 -2.94 14.18 -18.33
C GLU A 60 -4.24 14.16 -19.18
N LYS A 61 -4.84 12.98 -19.41
CA LYS A 61 -6.07 12.82 -20.22
C LYS A 61 -7.13 11.89 -19.62
N ALA A 62 -7.27 11.88 -18.29
CA ALA A 62 -8.16 10.97 -17.56
C ALA A 62 -9.63 10.91 -18.05
N ARG A 63 -10.16 12.03 -18.55
CA ARG A 63 -11.58 12.18 -18.95
C ARG A 63 -11.92 11.60 -20.33
N GLU A 64 -10.99 11.67 -21.28
CA GLU A 64 -11.26 11.32 -22.69
C GLU A 64 -10.90 9.86 -23.00
N GLN A 65 -9.90 9.31 -22.31
CA GLN A 65 -9.26 8.04 -22.65
C GLN A 65 -10.06 6.78 -22.28
N SER A 66 -11.29 6.95 -21.76
CA SER A 66 -12.13 5.87 -21.24
C SER A 66 -12.53 4.79 -22.26
N ARG A 67 -12.32 5.03 -23.56
CA ARG A 67 -12.72 4.10 -24.64
C ARG A 67 -11.67 3.11 -25.16
N SER A 68 -10.38 3.23 -24.81
CA SER A 68 -9.35 2.32 -25.41
C SER A 68 -8.38 1.62 -24.45
N THR A 69 -8.31 2.00 -23.17
CA THR A 69 -7.22 1.56 -22.25
C THR A 69 -7.62 0.58 -21.15
N GLY A 70 -8.91 0.24 -21.01
CA GLY A 70 -9.38 -0.71 -19.97
C GLY A 70 -8.79 -2.12 -20.07
N LYS A 71 -8.36 -2.54 -21.27
CA LYS A 71 -7.69 -3.84 -21.49
C LYS A 71 -6.19 -3.79 -21.17
N THR A 72 -5.55 -2.65 -21.38
CA THR A 72 -4.09 -2.50 -21.22
C THR A 72 -3.70 -2.29 -19.76
N ILE A 73 -4.48 -1.52 -19.00
CA ILE A 73 -4.19 -1.26 -17.57
C ILE A 73 -4.36 -2.53 -16.73
N LYS A 74 -5.40 -3.33 -16.94
CA LYS A 74 -5.58 -4.61 -16.23
C LYS A 74 -4.39 -5.56 -16.44
N ARG A 75 -3.87 -5.64 -17.67
CA ARG A 75 -2.70 -6.48 -18.01
C ARG A 75 -1.42 -5.94 -17.35
N ALA A 76 -1.22 -4.62 -17.35
CA ALA A 76 -0.06 -4.01 -16.71
C ALA A 76 -0.08 -4.18 -15.17
N THR A 77 -1.24 -4.00 -14.52
CA THR A 77 -1.39 -4.23 -13.08
C THR A 77 -1.15 -5.71 -12.73
N GLN A 78 -1.69 -6.65 -13.51
CA GLN A 78 -1.49 -8.08 -13.29
C GLN A 78 -0.02 -8.49 -13.47
N ALA A 79 0.68 -7.91 -14.44
CA ALA A 79 2.11 -8.13 -14.66
C ALA A 79 2.97 -7.55 -13.52
N THR A 80 2.62 -6.38 -12.98
CA THR A 80 3.37 -5.77 -11.87
C THR A 80 3.16 -6.51 -10.55
N VAL A 81 1.93 -6.95 -10.25
CA VAL A 81 1.63 -7.77 -9.07
C VAL A 81 2.33 -9.13 -9.16
N ALA A 82 2.37 -9.76 -10.34
CA ALA A 82 3.11 -11.01 -10.54
C ALA A 82 4.63 -10.83 -10.35
N ARG A 83 5.22 -9.71 -10.79
CA ARG A 83 6.64 -9.40 -10.56
C ARG A 83 6.96 -9.12 -9.10
N HIS A 84 6.04 -8.55 -8.34
CA HIS A 84 6.23 -8.36 -6.90
C HIS A 84 6.08 -9.67 -6.11
N ALA A 85 5.17 -10.56 -6.54
CA ALA A 85 5.02 -11.90 -5.96
C ALA A 85 6.21 -12.83 -6.32
N ALA A 86 6.86 -12.63 -7.47
CA ALA A 86 8.01 -13.39 -7.91
C ALA A 86 9.35 -12.91 -7.32
N ARG A 87 9.40 -11.74 -6.67
CA ARG A 87 10.53 -11.40 -5.79
C ARG A 87 10.41 -12.25 -4.53
N ARG A 88 11.08 -13.41 -4.55
CA ARG A 88 11.39 -14.14 -3.32
C ARG A 88 11.93 -13.13 -2.30
N PRO A 89 11.42 -13.08 -1.06
CA PRO A 89 12.21 -12.47 -0.01
C PRO A 89 13.51 -13.27 0.04
N GLU A 90 14.64 -12.61 -0.19
CA GLU A 90 15.94 -13.13 0.25
C GLU A 90 15.72 -13.60 1.68
N ALA A 91 15.77 -14.92 1.87
CA ALA A 91 15.59 -15.50 3.17
C ALA A 91 16.68 -14.89 4.05
N CYS A 92 16.27 -14.24 5.14
CA CYS A 92 17.19 -13.90 6.21
C CYS A 92 17.77 -15.24 6.70
N GLU A 93 18.97 -15.58 6.25
CA GLU A 93 19.75 -16.68 6.81
C GLU A 93 20.01 -16.33 8.28
N SER A 94 19.14 -16.80 9.17
CA SER A 94 19.49 -16.90 10.57
C SER A 94 20.58 -17.97 10.65
N THR A 95 21.85 -17.55 10.63
CA THR A 95 22.98 -18.44 10.90
C THR A 95 22.83 -18.99 12.32
N GLN A 96 22.24 -20.18 12.45
CA GLN A 96 22.25 -20.91 13.71
C GLN A 96 23.62 -21.55 13.86
N THR A 97 24.54 -20.84 14.51
CA THR A 97 25.83 -21.42 14.93
C THR A 97 25.57 -22.36 16.11
N GLY A 98 25.17 -23.60 15.83
CA GLY A 98 25.10 -24.67 16.82
C GLY A 98 26.52 -25.13 17.14
N ARG A 99 26.98 -24.93 18.39
CA ARG A 99 28.13 -25.67 18.91
C ARG A 99 27.64 -26.92 19.62
N THR A 100 28.14 -28.08 19.20
CA THR A 100 28.03 -29.32 19.97
C THR A 100 29.14 -29.30 21.00
N ILE A 101 28.79 -29.30 22.28
CA ILE A 101 29.78 -29.45 23.37
C ILE A 101 29.62 -30.87 23.91
N GLU A 102 30.70 -31.64 23.88
CA GLU A 102 30.77 -32.96 24.45
C GLU A 102 31.31 -32.84 25.89
N GLN A 103 30.48 -33.18 26.87
CA GLN A 103 30.89 -33.28 28.26
C GLN A 103 30.48 -34.64 28.78
N ASN A 104 31.44 -35.39 29.32
CA ASN A 104 31.24 -36.72 29.92
C ASN A 104 30.53 -37.71 29.00
N GLY A 105 30.98 -37.82 27.74
CA GLY A 105 30.50 -38.82 26.78
C GLY A 105 29.08 -38.63 26.25
N VAL A 106 28.38 -37.56 26.64
CA VAL A 106 27.02 -37.26 26.18
C VAL A 106 27.04 -35.99 25.33
N LYS A 107 26.67 -36.10 24.06
CA LYS A 107 26.54 -34.97 23.12
C LYS A 107 25.26 -34.20 23.41
N ARG A 108 25.37 -32.91 23.78
CA ARG A 108 24.22 -32.01 23.93
C ARG A 108 24.35 -30.81 22.98
N SER A 109 23.28 -30.54 22.25
CA SER A 109 23.18 -29.39 21.34
C SER A 109 22.51 -28.22 22.06
N VAL A 110 23.22 -27.09 22.17
CA VAL A 110 22.68 -25.87 22.81
C VAL A 110 22.34 -24.84 21.74
N LYS A 111 21.05 -24.46 21.62
CA LYS A 111 20.61 -23.32 20.82
C LYS A 111 20.56 -22.07 21.69
N ARG A 112 21.34 -21.03 21.35
CA ARG A 112 21.19 -19.69 21.93
C ARG A 112 20.38 -18.82 20.98
N THR A 113 19.26 -18.29 21.46
CA THR A 113 18.56 -17.16 20.83
C THR A 113 19.00 -15.89 21.55
N SER A 114 19.71 -15.00 20.86
CA SER A 114 19.98 -13.65 21.35
C SER A 114 18.73 -12.77 21.20
N PRO A 115 18.34 -11.98 22.21
CA PRO A 115 17.28 -10.99 22.03
C PRO A 115 17.83 -9.86 21.15
N SER A 116 17.20 -9.61 20.00
CA SER A 116 17.43 -8.37 19.26
C SER A 116 16.86 -7.23 20.09
N SER A 117 17.72 -6.29 20.48
CA SER A 117 17.34 -5.06 21.15
C SER A 117 16.29 -4.30 20.34
N GLU A 118 15.09 -4.15 20.91
CA GLU A 118 14.17 -3.08 20.52
C GLU A 118 14.67 -1.77 21.14
N ALA A 119 15.02 -0.80 20.30
CA ALA A 119 15.10 0.62 20.63
C ALA A 119 14.84 1.43 19.35
#